data_AF-A0A1I5UJ40-F1
#
_entry.id   AF-A0A1I5UJ40-F1
#
_cell.length_a   1.000
_cell.length_b   1.000
_cell.length_c   1.000
_cell.angle_alpha   90.00
_cell.angle_beta   90.00
_cell.angle_gamma   90.00
#
_symmetry.space_group_name_H-M   'P 1'
#
loop_
_entity.id
_entity.type
_entity.pdbx_description
1 polymer ?
#
loop_
_entity_poly.entity_id
_entity_poly.type
_entity_poly.pdbx_seq_one_letter_code
_entity_poly.pdbx_strand_id
1 'polypeptide(L)'
;MALVPLIAMGWVALQAVGDHPAAAVCDSVADFATRELPGLNGELVLLSMAGFIGTLGSAIASPLVDTAGIDLSSIPAALLLVGVFWLVPITGQIGMNPILAVSLIGPLLPSPEVLGIAPVAMVSAITSDWALSGVTSPFTASVLLIAAYGNVSPALVAWRWNGGYVMTVGAVVSLLICALVTV
;
A
#
# COMPACT_ATOMS: atom_id res chain seq x y z
N MET A 1 7.35 -5.05 -14.58
CA MET A 1 6.09 -5.84 -14.54
C MET A 1 6.25 -7.27 -15.07
N ALA A 2 7.16 -7.59 -16.01
CA ALA A 2 7.30 -8.95 -16.53
C ALA A 2 8.14 -9.93 -15.66
N LEU A 3 8.96 -9.42 -14.73
CA LEU A 3 9.89 -10.26 -13.96
C LEU A 3 9.18 -11.35 -13.13
N VAL A 4 8.11 -10.99 -12.42
CA VAL A 4 7.37 -11.94 -11.58
C VAL A 4 6.71 -13.06 -12.41
N PRO A 5 5.97 -12.76 -13.50
CA PRO A 5 5.49 -13.81 -14.41
C PRO A 5 6.59 -14.69 -14.98
N LEU A 6 7.74 -14.11 -15.36
CA LEU A 6 8.87 -14.89 -15.91
C LEU A 6 9.45 -15.86 -14.88
N ILE A 7 9.61 -15.41 -13.63
CA ILE A 7 10.08 -16.27 -12.53
C ILE A 7 9.06 -17.37 -12.25
N ALA A 8 7.75 -17.04 -12.22
CA ALA A 8 6.70 -18.03 -12.00
C ALA A 8 6.67 -19.09 -13.11
N MET A 9 6.75 -18.69 -14.38
CA MET A 9 6.86 -19.61 -15.51
C MET A 9 8.12 -20.48 -15.42
N GLY A 10 9.25 -19.89 -15.05
CA GLY A 10 10.49 -20.62 -14.81
C GLY A 10 10.35 -21.64 -13.68
N TRP A 11 9.66 -21.28 -12.60
CA TRP A 11 9.38 -22.16 -11.47
C TRP A 11 8.46 -23.33 -11.84
N VAL A 12 7.39 -23.08 -12.60
CA VAL A 12 6.50 -24.13 -13.12
C VAL A 12 7.28 -25.06 -14.07
N ALA A 13 8.11 -24.50 -14.96
CA ALA A 13 8.95 -25.30 -15.85
C ALA A 13 9.94 -26.19 -15.08
N LEU A 14 10.57 -25.66 -14.01
CA LEU A 14 11.47 -26.42 -13.14
C LEU A 14 10.77 -27.56 -12.40
N GLN A 15 9.53 -27.34 -11.95
CA GLN A 15 8.73 -28.39 -11.29
C GLN A 15 8.31 -29.52 -12.24
N ALA A 16 8.26 -29.25 -13.55
CA ALA A 16 7.89 -30.21 -14.58
C ALA A 16 9.11 -30.82 -15.32
N VAL A 17 10.32 -30.68 -14.78
CA VAL A 17 11.54 -31.29 -15.34
C VAL A 17 11.46 -32.81 -15.21
N GLY A 18 11.33 -33.49 -16.35
CA GLY A 18 11.16 -34.96 -16.43
C GLY A 18 9.89 -35.38 -17.19
N ASP A 19 8.92 -34.47 -17.30
CA ASP A 19 7.71 -34.64 -18.11
C ASP A 19 7.74 -33.71 -19.34
N HIS A 20 6.86 -32.70 -19.38
CA HIS A 20 6.65 -31.78 -20.50
C HIS A 20 6.59 -30.32 -20.00
N PRO A 21 7.73 -29.67 -19.73
CA PRO A 21 7.77 -28.38 -19.05
C PRO A 21 7.08 -27.25 -19.83
N ALA A 22 7.12 -27.28 -21.17
CA ALA A 22 6.41 -26.31 -21.99
C ALA A 22 4.88 -26.46 -21.89
N ALA A 23 4.38 -27.69 -21.82
CA ALA A 23 2.95 -27.96 -21.66
C ALA A 23 2.46 -27.50 -20.27
N ALA A 24 3.23 -27.80 -19.22
CA ALA A 24 2.89 -27.37 -17.86
C ALA A 24 2.79 -25.83 -17.71
N VAL A 25 3.69 -25.08 -18.37
CA VAL A 25 3.61 -23.61 -18.41
C VAL A 25 2.37 -23.15 -19.18
N CYS A 26 2.09 -23.72 -20.36
CA CYS A 26 0.90 -23.38 -21.14
C CYS A 26 -0.40 -23.66 -20.37
N ASP A 27 -0.49 -24.80 -19.70
CA ASP A 27 -1.65 -25.18 -18.91
C ASP A 27 -1.84 -24.24 -17.71
N SER A 28 -0.76 -23.91 -17.00
CA SER A 28 -0.81 -22.94 -15.89
C SER A 28 -1.24 -21.55 -16.34
N VAL A 29 -0.75 -21.08 -17.50
CA VAL A 29 -1.18 -19.80 -18.08
C VAL A 29 -2.64 -19.84 -18.51
N ALA A 30 -3.10 -20.94 -19.10
CA ALA A 30 -4.49 -21.10 -19.51
C ALA A 30 -5.44 -21.17 -18.31
N ASP A 31 -5.08 -21.91 -17.26
CA ASP A 31 -5.85 -22.00 -16.01
C ASP A 31 -5.91 -20.64 -15.31
N PHE A 32 -4.77 -19.93 -15.22
CA PHE A 32 -4.74 -18.57 -14.70
C PHE A 32 -5.69 -17.64 -15.49
N ALA A 33 -5.62 -17.67 -16.82
CA ALA A 33 -6.42 -16.79 -17.67
C ALA A 33 -7.93 -17.09 -17.65
N THR A 34 -8.30 -18.36 -17.53
CA THR A 34 -9.70 -18.80 -17.71
C THR A 34 -10.42 -19.10 -16.40
N ARG A 35 -9.70 -19.33 -15.30
CA ARG A 35 -10.29 -19.71 -14.00
C ARG A 35 -9.89 -18.75 -12.89
N GLU A 36 -8.59 -18.48 -12.72
CA GLU A 36 -8.14 -17.62 -11.63
C GLU A 36 -8.51 -16.15 -11.87
N LEU A 37 -8.20 -15.59 -13.05
CA LEU A 37 -8.51 -14.19 -13.36
C LEU A 37 -10.02 -13.86 -13.22
N PRO A 38 -10.95 -14.68 -13.75
CA PRO A 38 -12.38 -14.45 -13.51
C PRO A 38 -12.78 -14.60 -12.03
N GLY A 39 -12.11 -15.49 -11.29
CA GLY A 39 -12.32 -15.67 -9.85
C GLY A 39 -11.85 -14.50 -8.99
N LEU A 40 -10.86 -13.73 -9.48
CA LEU A 40 -10.29 -12.53 -8.83
C LEU A 40 -11.01 -11.23 -9.24
N ASN A 41 -12.22 -11.31 -9.79
CA ASN A 41 -12.93 -10.14 -10.32
C ASN A 41 -13.14 -9.05 -9.26
N GLY A 42 -13.43 -9.42 -8.01
CA GLY A 42 -13.63 -8.48 -6.91
C GLY A 42 -12.35 -7.72 -6.56
N GLU A 43 -11.23 -8.43 -6.43
CA GLU A 43 -9.91 -7.86 -6.15
C GLU A 43 -9.43 -6.98 -7.30
N LEU A 44 -9.63 -7.42 -8.54
CA LEU A 44 -9.27 -6.65 -9.74
C LEU A 44 -10.08 -5.36 -9.83
N VAL A 45 -11.38 -5.41 -9.58
CA VAL A 45 -12.24 -4.21 -9.55
C VAL A 45 -11.82 -3.29 -8.40
N LEU A 46 -11.59 -3.83 -7.20
CA LEU A 46 -11.14 -3.05 -6.05
C LEU A 46 -9.83 -2.33 -6.35
N LEU A 47 -8.84 -3.05 -6.88
CA LEU A 47 -7.52 -2.50 -7.23
C LEU A 47 -7.61 -1.45 -8.34
N SER A 48 -8.39 -1.73 -9.39
CA SER A 48 -8.58 -0.81 -10.51
C SER A 48 -9.31 0.46 -10.07
N MET A 49 -10.36 0.32 -9.24
CA MET A 49 -11.09 1.45 -8.68
C MET A 49 -10.23 2.25 -7.71
N ALA A 50 -9.39 1.62 -6.89
CA ALA A 50 -8.46 2.31 -6.01
C ALA A 50 -7.52 3.23 -6.79
N GLY A 51 -6.92 2.72 -7.87
CA GLY A 51 -6.06 3.52 -8.77
C GLY A 51 -6.82 4.62 -9.50
N PHE A 52 -8.01 4.31 -10.04
CA PHE A 52 -8.85 5.28 -10.76
C PHE A 52 -9.34 6.41 -9.85
N ILE A 53 -9.96 6.07 -8.71
CA ILE A 53 -10.46 7.04 -7.73
C ILE A 53 -9.31 7.85 -7.14
N GLY A 54 -8.17 7.23 -6.83
CA GLY A 54 -7.00 7.94 -6.33
C GLY A 54 -6.49 8.98 -7.34
N THR A 55 -6.29 8.56 -8.60
CA THR A 55 -5.78 9.44 -9.65
C THR A 55 -6.76 10.57 -9.97
N LEU A 56 -8.03 10.25 -10.22
CA LEU A 56 -9.05 11.25 -10.52
C LEU A 56 -9.31 12.16 -9.32
N GLY A 57 -9.40 11.58 -8.13
CA GLY A 57 -9.59 12.31 -6.88
C GLY A 57 -8.45 13.28 -6.62
N SER A 58 -7.20 12.89 -6.87
CA SER A 58 -6.04 13.77 -6.74
C SER A 58 -6.10 14.91 -7.77
N ALA A 59 -6.43 14.61 -9.02
CA ALA A 59 -6.57 15.63 -10.07
C ALA A 59 -7.67 16.67 -9.76
N ILE A 60 -8.74 16.27 -9.07
CA ILE A 60 -9.80 17.18 -8.60
C ILE A 60 -9.38 17.91 -7.33
N ALA A 61 -8.66 17.24 -6.42
CA ALA A 61 -8.23 17.81 -5.15
C ALA A 61 -7.15 18.89 -5.33
N SER A 62 -6.21 18.73 -6.28
CA SER A 62 -5.11 19.67 -6.48
C SER A 62 -5.58 21.13 -6.69
N PRO A 63 -6.49 21.43 -7.64
CA PRO A 63 -7.04 22.79 -7.78
C PRO A 63 -7.78 23.29 -6.53
N LEU A 64 -8.45 22.40 -5.79
CA LEU A 64 -9.15 22.77 -4.56
C LEU A 64 -8.17 23.16 -3.44
N VAL A 65 -7.07 22.43 -3.29
CA VAL A 65 -5.98 22.74 -2.36
C VAL A 65 -5.37 24.10 -2.70
N ASP A 66 -5.10 24.35 -3.98
CA ASP A 66 -4.55 25.63 -4.45
C ASP A 66 -5.50 26.80 -4.18
N THR A 67 -6.80 26.65 -4.50
CA THR A 67 -7.81 27.70 -4.25
C THR A 67 -8.09 27.94 -2.78
N ALA A 68 -7.93 26.92 -1.92
CA ALA A 68 -8.00 27.06 -0.47
C ALA A 68 -6.77 27.76 0.12
N GLY A 69 -5.74 28.03 -0.68
CA GLY A 69 -4.49 28.65 -0.23
C GLY A 69 -3.65 27.74 0.66
N ILE A 70 -3.82 26.42 0.54
CA ILE A 70 -3.06 25.44 1.31
C ILE A 70 -1.73 25.20 0.60
N ASP A 71 -0.68 25.85 1.08
CA ASP A 71 0.67 25.61 0.60
C ASP A 71 1.34 24.51 1.44
N LEU A 72 1.36 23.28 0.92
CA LEU A 72 2.03 22.15 1.57
C LEU A 72 3.55 22.34 1.69
N SER A 73 4.17 23.19 0.87
CA SER A 73 5.60 23.48 0.96
C SER A 73 5.94 24.39 2.15
N SER A 74 4.95 25.12 2.69
CA SER A 74 5.10 25.91 3.91
C SER A 74 5.13 25.06 5.19
N ILE A 75 4.69 23.80 5.11
CA ILE A 75 4.69 22.86 6.23
C ILE A 75 6.11 22.28 6.39
N PRO A 76 6.67 22.22 7.62
CA PRO A 76 7.95 21.56 7.84
C PRO A 76 7.94 20.13 7.26
N ALA A 77 8.91 19.80 6.41
CA ALA A 77 8.92 18.54 5.66
C ALA A 77 8.79 17.30 6.56
N ALA A 78 9.42 17.31 7.75
CA ALA A 78 9.28 16.23 8.74
C ALA A 78 7.84 16.06 9.21
N LEU A 79 7.13 17.16 9.49
CA LEU A 79 5.73 17.12 9.91
C LEU A 79 4.83 16.64 8.78
N LEU A 80 5.09 17.10 7.54
CA LEU A 80 4.35 16.67 6.36
C LEU A 80 4.49 15.16 6.14
N LEU A 81 5.73 14.63 6.14
CA LEU A 81 5.98 13.20 5.90
C LEU A 81 5.46 12.31 7.03
N VAL A 82 5.59 12.72 8.29
CA VAL A 82 5.00 11.98 9.42
C VAL A 82 3.47 12.02 9.34
N GLY A 83 2.88 13.14 8.91
CA GLY A 83 1.45 13.26 8.67
C GLY A 83 0.97 12.28 7.60
N VAL A 84 1.64 12.22 6.46
CA VAL A 84 1.37 11.25 5.38
C VAL A 84 1.48 9.82 5.89
N PHE A 85 2.55 9.52 6.63
CA PHE A 85 2.79 8.20 7.19
C PHE A 85 1.64 7.69 8.07
N TRP A 86 1.03 8.56 8.88
CA TRP A 86 -0.12 8.19 9.72
C TRP A 86 -1.46 8.24 9.00
N LEU A 87 -1.58 9.03 7.93
CA LEU A 87 -2.83 9.22 7.20
C LEU A 87 -3.34 7.91 6.58
N VAL A 88 -2.45 7.06 6.08
CA VAL A 88 -2.84 5.78 5.47
C VAL A 88 -3.38 4.77 6.50
N PRO A 89 -2.71 4.49 7.64
CA PRO A 89 -3.30 3.69 8.71
C PRO A 89 -4.63 4.22 9.24
N ILE A 90 -4.81 5.55 9.32
CA ILE A 90 -6.03 6.20 9.80
C ILE A 90 -7.18 6.00 8.80
N THR A 91 -6.95 6.30 7.52
CA THR A 91 -7.95 6.08 6.47
C THR A 91 -8.25 4.58 6.28
N GLY A 92 -7.28 3.71 6.57
CA GLY A 92 -7.47 2.27 6.67
C GLY A 92 -8.54 1.85 7.69
N GLN A 93 -8.79 2.64 8.74
CA GLN A 93 -9.82 2.34 9.74
C GLN A 93 -11.25 2.50 9.22
N ILE A 94 -11.43 3.20 8.09
CA ILE A 94 -12.74 3.36 7.43
C ILE A 94 -12.83 2.56 6.13
N GLY A 95 -11.93 1.58 5.94
CA GLY A 95 -11.96 0.66 4.81
C GLY A 95 -11.23 1.15 3.57
N MET A 96 -10.52 2.29 3.62
CA MET A 96 -9.64 2.69 2.50
C MET A 96 -8.44 1.74 2.45
N ASN A 97 -8.27 1.06 1.31
CA ASN A 97 -7.06 0.28 1.06
C ASN A 97 -5.85 1.24 0.94
N PRO A 98 -4.65 0.87 1.43
CA PRO A 98 -3.42 1.64 1.22
C PRO A 98 -3.21 2.16 -0.21
N ILE A 99 -3.56 1.35 -1.21
CA ILE A 99 -3.44 1.71 -2.62
C ILE A 99 -4.26 2.96 -2.95
N LEU A 100 -5.52 3.00 -2.50
CA LEU A 100 -6.40 4.14 -2.72
C LEU A 100 -5.85 5.39 -2.02
N ALA A 101 -5.42 5.25 -0.76
CA ALA A 101 -4.91 6.37 0.01
C ALA A 101 -3.63 6.97 -0.62
N VAL A 102 -2.65 6.13 -0.95
CA VAL A 102 -1.39 6.57 -1.57
C VAL A 102 -1.60 7.13 -2.96
N SER A 103 -2.47 6.52 -3.79
CA SER A 103 -2.79 7.06 -5.13
C SER A 103 -3.52 8.40 -5.08
N LEU A 104 -4.26 8.68 -4.00
CA LEU A 104 -4.95 9.96 -3.80
C LEU A 104 -4.03 11.05 -3.26
N ILE A 105 -3.22 10.70 -2.25
CA ILE A 105 -2.40 11.67 -1.49
C ILE A 105 -1.05 11.90 -2.15
N GLY A 106 -0.42 10.83 -2.66
CA GLY A 106 0.93 10.87 -3.21
C GLY A 106 1.15 11.96 -4.27
N PRO A 107 0.27 12.10 -5.29
CA PRO A 107 0.46 13.13 -6.31
C PRO A 107 0.17 14.56 -5.83
N LEU A 108 -0.44 14.74 -4.66
CA LEU A 108 -0.64 16.05 -4.04
C LEU A 108 0.62 16.54 -3.30
N LEU A 109 1.56 15.65 -3.00
CA LEU A 109 2.77 16.02 -2.26
C LEU A 109 3.73 16.80 -3.16
N PRO A 110 4.34 17.90 -2.66
CA PRO A 110 5.43 18.56 -3.37
C PRO A 110 6.60 17.59 -3.58
N SER A 111 7.38 17.80 -4.65
CA SER A 111 8.53 16.94 -4.91
C SER A 111 9.59 17.05 -3.79
N PRO A 112 10.43 16.02 -3.58
CA PRO A 112 11.49 16.07 -2.58
C PRO A 112 12.40 17.29 -2.74
N GLU A 113 12.66 17.71 -3.97
CA GLU A 113 13.49 18.88 -4.29
C GLU A 113 12.83 20.18 -3.83
N VAL A 114 11.50 20.31 -4.00
CA VAL A 114 10.72 21.46 -3.51
C VAL A 114 10.72 21.52 -1.98
N LEU A 115 10.65 20.36 -1.33
CA LEU A 115 10.70 20.24 0.14
C LEU A 115 12.12 20.36 0.70
N GLY A 116 13.16 20.37 -0.15
CA GLY A 116 14.56 20.42 0.26
C GLY A 116 15.03 19.16 0.99
N ILE A 117 14.48 17.99 0.67
CA ILE A 117 14.78 16.71 1.34
C ILE A 117 15.35 15.68 0.36
N ALA A 118 16.08 14.70 0.90
CA ALA A 118 16.50 13.54 0.12
C ALA A 118 15.28 12.67 -0.30
N PRO A 119 15.20 12.18 -1.56
CA PRO A 119 14.10 11.33 -2.03
C PRO A 119 13.87 10.08 -1.17
N VAL A 120 14.93 9.56 -0.55
CA VAL A 120 14.86 8.40 0.35
C VAL A 120 13.98 8.65 1.57
N ALA A 121 13.89 9.89 2.08
CA ALA A 121 13.02 10.23 3.21
C ALA A 121 11.55 10.08 2.82
N MET A 122 11.17 10.57 1.65
CA MET A 122 9.80 10.46 1.13
C MET A 122 9.42 9.01 0.81
N VAL A 123 10.31 8.26 0.14
CA VAL A 123 10.10 6.83 -0.14
C VAL A 123 9.97 6.03 1.15
N SER A 124 10.78 6.33 2.16
CA SER A 124 10.72 5.64 3.47
C SER A 124 9.39 5.92 4.18
N ALA A 125 8.91 7.16 4.15
CA ALA A 125 7.62 7.52 4.74
C ALA A 125 6.46 6.76 4.07
N ILE A 126 6.40 6.79 2.73
CA ILE A 126 5.31 6.16 1.97
C ILE A 126 5.35 4.62 2.10
N THR A 127 6.53 4.03 2.00
CA THR A 127 6.64 2.55 2.05
C THR A 127 6.34 2.02 3.45
N SER A 128 6.76 2.76 4.49
CA SER A 128 6.50 2.37 5.88
C SER A 128 5.02 2.51 6.24
N ASP A 129 4.31 3.49 5.68
CA ASP A 129 2.87 3.65 5.89
C ASP A 129 2.10 2.41 5.43
N TRP A 130 2.48 1.87 4.28
CA TRP A 130 1.81 0.74 3.66
C TRP A 130 2.00 -0.52 4.51
N ALA A 131 3.24 -0.73 4.94
CA ALA A 131 3.60 -1.84 5.82
C ALA A 131 2.82 -1.79 7.14
N LEU A 132 2.69 -0.60 7.74
CA LEU A 132 1.98 -0.43 9.00
C LEU A 132 0.46 -0.62 8.82
N SER A 133 -0.13 -0.04 7.76
CA SER A 133 -1.56 -0.11 7.49
C SER A 133 -2.06 -1.56 7.33
N GLY A 134 -1.22 -2.44 6.79
CA GLY A 134 -1.53 -3.87 6.63
C GLY A 134 -1.91 -4.59 7.93
N VAL A 135 -1.45 -4.11 9.09
CA VAL A 135 -1.72 -4.72 10.40
C VAL A 135 -2.63 -3.89 11.30
N THR A 136 -2.89 -2.62 10.95
CA THR A 136 -3.67 -1.70 11.81
C THR A 136 -5.16 -1.69 11.49
N SER A 137 -5.56 -2.09 10.28
CA SER A 137 -6.94 -1.96 9.81
C SER A 137 -7.73 -3.27 9.96
N PRO A 138 -8.99 -3.22 10.44
CA PRO A 138 -9.84 -4.40 10.53
C PRO A 138 -10.31 -4.93 9.16
N PHE A 139 -9.96 -4.27 8.06
CA PHE A 139 -10.39 -4.60 6.70
C PHE A 139 -9.28 -5.24 5.84
N THR A 140 -8.05 -5.36 6.36
CA THR A 140 -6.95 -5.94 5.60
C THR A 140 -7.02 -7.46 5.61
N ALA A 141 -6.60 -8.08 4.50
CA ALA A 141 -6.60 -9.54 4.36
C ALA A 141 -5.86 -10.25 5.50
N SER A 142 -4.70 -9.74 5.90
CA SER A 142 -3.90 -10.29 7.01
C SER A 142 -4.69 -10.30 8.32
N VAL A 143 -5.36 -9.20 8.66
CA VAL A 143 -6.16 -9.10 9.89
C VAL A 143 -7.40 -9.98 9.82
N LEU A 144 -8.10 -9.99 8.68
CA LEU A 144 -9.28 -10.84 8.47
C LEU A 144 -8.94 -12.33 8.57
N LEU A 145 -7.81 -12.76 7.99
CA LEU A 145 -7.35 -14.14 8.04
C LEU A 145 -7.00 -14.58 9.47
N ILE A 146 -6.24 -13.75 10.20
CA ILE A 146 -5.90 -14.03 11.60
C ILE A 146 -7.14 -14.05 12.49
N ALA A 147 -8.08 -13.13 12.27
CA ALA A 147 -9.35 -13.09 13.00
C ALA A 147 -10.19 -14.36 12.76
N ALA A 148 -10.23 -14.83 11.51
CA ALA A 148 -10.91 -16.08 11.15
C ALA A 148 -10.27 -17.30 11.84
N TYR A 149 -8.94 -17.42 11.82
CA TYR A 149 -8.24 -18.51 12.52
C TYR A 149 -8.39 -18.45 14.04
N GLY A 150 -8.40 -17.24 14.61
CA GLY A 150 -8.60 -17.02 16.02
C GLY A 150 -10.05 -17.14 16.48
N ASN A 151 -11.01 -17.23 15.55
CA ASN A 151 -12.45 -17.13 15.82
C ASN A 151 -12.80 -15.88 16.67
N VAL A 152 -12.19 -14.75 16.34
CA VAL A 152 -12.36 -13.45 17.01
C VAL A 152 -12.74 -12.36 16.01
N SER A 153 -13.15 -11.19 16.49
CA SER A 153 -13.43 -10.06 15.60
C SER A 153 -12.14 -9.46 14.99
N PRO A 154 -12.17 -9.00 13.72
CA PRO A 154 -11.04 -8.30 13.10
C PRO A 154 -10.57 -7.07 13.88
N ALA A 155 -11.51 -6.34 14.51
CA ALA A 155 -11.19 -5.19 15.35
C ALA A 155 -10.37 -5.56 16.59
N LEU A 156 -10.59 -6.75 17.17
CA LEU A 156 -9.78 -7.24 18.29
C LEU A 156 -8.32 -7.42 17.86
N VAL A 157 -8.10 -8.03 16.70
CA VAL A 157 -6.75 -8.28 16.16
C VAL A 157 -6.08 -6.95 15.80
N ALA A 158 -6.77 -6.10 15.03
CA ALA A 158 -6.26 -4.80 14.58
C ALA A 158 -5.89 -3.86 15.73
N TRP A 159 -6.77 -3.70 16.72
CA TRP A 159 -6.61 -2.64 17.73
C TRP A 159 -5.99 -3.13 19.02
N ARG A 160 -6.33 -4.34 19.48
CA ARG A 160 -5.86 -4.84 20.78
C ARG A 160 -4.61 -5.70 20.64
N TRP A 161 -4.54 -6.60 19.68
CA TRP A 161 -3.35 -7.43 19.50
C TRP A 161 -2.22 -6.63 18.85
N ASN A 162 -2.52 -5.89 17.77
CA ASN A 162 -1.51 -5.11 17.06
C ASN A 162 -1.30 -3.71 17.63
N GLY A 163 -2.16 -3.20 18.51
CA GLY A 163 -2.09 -1.80 18.98
C GLY A 163 -0.74 -1.41 19.58
N GLY A 164 -0.18 -2.23 20.48
CA GLY A 164 1.13 -1.96 21.07
C GLY A 164 2.28 -1.96 20.05
N TYR A 165 2.25 -2.91 19.11
CA TYR A 165 3.19 -2.98 17.99
C TYR A 165 3.08 -1.74 17.10
N VAL A 166 1.86 -1.35 16.73
CA VAL A 166 1.57 -0.19 15.87
C VAL A 166 2.08 1.09 16.48
N MET A 167 1.83 1.31 17.78
CA MET A 167 2.30 2.52 18.45
C MET A 167 3.83 2.54 18.56
N THR A 168 4.45 1.39 18.86
CA THR A 168 5.91 1.29 19.00
C THR A 168 6.61 1.51 17.67
N VAL A 169 6.23 0.75 16.63
CA VAL A 169 6.80 0.88 15.29
C VAL A 169 6.45 2.22 14.69
N GLY A 170 5.23 2.70 14.87
CA GLY A 170 4.79 4.02 14.43
C GLY A 170 5.65 5.14 15.03
N ALA A 171 5.96 5.08 16.32
CA ALA A 171 6.86 6.04 16.97
C ALA A 171 8.29 5.95 16.42
N VAL A 172 8.85 4.74 16.33
CA VAL A 172 10.21 4.52 15.82
C VAL A 172 10.36 5.01 14.38
N VAL A 173 9.40 4.68 13.52
CA VAL A 173 9.40 5.12 12.11
C VAL A 173 9.20 6.63 12.02
N SER A 174 8.35 7.23 12.84
CA SER A 174 8.18 8.68 12.87
C SER A 174 9.50 9.38 13.24
N LEU A 175 10.22 8.86 14.23
CA LEU A 175 11.56 9.37 14.59
C LEU A 175 12.57 9.18 13.47
N LEU A 176 12.54 8.03 12.78
CA LEU A 176 13.41 7.76 11.63
C LEU A 176 13.14 8.74 10.48
N ILE A 177 11.88 8.99 10.14
CA ILE A 177 11.48 9.98 9.13
C ILE A 177 12.01 11.36 9.49
N CYS A 178 11.83 11.80 10.75
CA CYS A 178 12.37 13.07 11.23
C CYS A 178 13.89 13.13 11.07
N ALA A 179 14.60 12.06 11.43
CA ALA A 179 16.07 12.00 11.29
C ALA A 179 16.51 12.07 9.82
N LEU A 180 15.80 11.40 8.91
CA LEU A 180 16.10 11.41 7.47
C LEU A 180 15.87 12.76 6.80
N VAL A 181 14.98 13.60 7.34
CA VAL A 181 14.73 14.96 6.84
C VAL A 181 15.82 15.94 7.30
N THR A 182 16.49 15.66 8.41
CA THR A 182 17.54 16.54 8.96
C THR A 182 18.94 16.32 8.38
N VAL A 183 19.11 15.34 7.49
CA VAL A 183 20.37 14.98 6.83
C VAL A 183 20.40 15.53 5.41
#